data_AF-A0A839JQT1-F1
#
_entry.id   AF-A0A839JQT1-F1
#
_cell.length_a   1.000
_cell.length_b   1.000
_cell.length_c   1.000
_cell.angle_alpha   90.00
_cell.angle_beta   90.00
_cell.angle_gamma   90.00
#
_symmetry.space_group_name_H-M   'P 1'
#
loop_
_entity.id
_entity.type
_entity.pdbx_description
1 polymer ?
#
loop_
_entity_poly.entity_id
_entity_poly.type
_entity_poly.pdbx_seq_one_letter_code
_entity_poly.pdbx_strand_id
1 'polypeptide(L)'
;MPVNIKKSRKDMAAVFTRVKNKLAPVFADSSQIHHVGSTAVLGLDGKNILDILISAKDSEHMNELRDKLVAIGYFPSLNPSPRQDYIFLASRREETGEGDIHIHLAVADTETHDNFLIIRDYLRSHNDKTSQYSSVKYQYAKQANYDRSTYKKLKATYVDELLQRARKWQSGE
;
A
#
# COMPACT_ATOMS: atom_id res chain seq x y z
N MET A 1 -2.84 9.59 -15.85
CA MET A 1 -1.54 10.21 -15.48
C MET A 1 -0.41 9.21 -15.70
N PRO A 2 0.74 9.62 -16.28
CA PRO A 2 1.87 8.73 -16.51
C PRO A 2 2.50 8.26 -15.19
N VAL A 3 3.10 7.07 -15.21
CA VAL A 3 3.84 6.52 -14.06
C VAL A 3 5.18 7.21 -13.93
N ASN A 4 5.37 8.00 -12.89
CA ASN A 4 6.65 8.63 -12.59
C ASN A 4 7.25 8.01 -11.32
N ILE A 5 8.35 7.26 -11.47
CA ILE A 5 9.09 6.68 -10.34
C ILE A 5 10.16 7.66 -9.89
N LYS A 6 10.16 8.00 -8.60
CA LYS A 6 11.02 8.98 -7.97
C LYS A 6 11.84 8.37 -6.85
N LYS A 7 12.91 9.07 -6.49
CA LYS A 7 13.71 8.72 -5.32
C LYS A 7 12.87 8.71 -4.06
N SER A 8 13.11 7.70 -3.23
CA SER A 8 12.45 7.58 -1.92
C SER A 8 12.65 8.84 -1.08
N ARG A 9 11.60 9.26 -0.41
CA ARG A 9 11.58 10.43 0.46
C ARG A 9 11.88 10.05 1.90
N LYS A 10 12.82 10.78 2.53
CA LYS A 10 13.25 10.52 3.93
C LYS A 10 12.19 10.88 4.97
N ASP A 11 11.25 11.76 4.63
CA ASP A 11 10.24 12.27 5.56
C ASP A 11 8.93 11.47 5.57
N MET A 12 8.83 10.39 4.78
CA MET A 12 7.59 9.61 4.66
C MET A 12 7.11 9.03 6.00
N ALA A 13 8.01 8.66 6.91
CA ALA A 13 7.63 8.20 8.25
C ALA A 13 6.95 9.30 9.08
N ALA A 14 7.42 10.55 8.96
CA ALA A 14 6.79 11.70 9.61
C ALA A 14 5.44 12.06 8.96
N VAL A 15 5.36 11.98 7.62
CA VAL A 15 4.09 12.15 6.88
C VAL A 15 3.07 11.10 7.33
N PHE A 16 3.47 9.82 7.39
CA PHE A 16 2.63 8.74 7.90
C PHE A 16 2.14 9.02 9.33
N THR A 17 3.05 9.38 10.24
CA THR A 17 2.71 9.67 11.64
C THR A 17 1.65 10.77 11.74
N ARG A 18 1.79 11.85 10.95
CA ARG A 18 0.81 12.94 10.91
C ARG A 18 -0.55 12.46 10.39
N VAL A 19 -0.58 11.63 9.34
CA VAL A 19 -1.85 11.09 8.81
C VAL A 19 -2.48 10.11 9.81
N LYS A 20 -1.69 9.22 10.40
CA LYS A 20 -2.14 8.30 11.45
C LYS A 20 -2.81 9.04 12.61
N ASN A 21 -2.21 10.14 13.09
CA ASN A 21 -2.77 10.93 14.18
C ASN A 21 -4.09 11.63 13.81
N LYS A 22 -4.30 11.94 12.52
CA LYS A 22 -5.59 12.47 12.02
C LYS A 22 -6.66 11.40 11.89
N LEU A 23 -6.25 10.17 11.52
CA LEU A 23 -7.16 9.04 11.35
C LEU A 23 -7.52 8.36 12.67
N ALA A 24 -6.62 8.31 13.64
CA ALA A 24 -6.83 7.67 14.94
C ALA A 24 -8.15 8.07 15.64
N PRO A 25 -8.52 9.37 15.77
CA PRO A 25 -9.77 9.74 16.45
C PRO A 25 -11.04 9.36 15.68
N VAL A 26 -10.93 9.01 14.39
CA VAL A 26 -12.05 8.57 13.55
C VAL A 26 -12.48 7.15 13.93
N PHE A 27 -11.56 6.35 14.48
CA PHE A 27 -11.77 4.95 14.84
C PHE A 27 -11.81 4.81 16.36
N ALA A 28 -13.00 4.62 16.94
CA ALA A 28 -13.20 4.52 18.38
C ALA A 28 -12.72 3.19 19.00
N ASP A 29 -12.17 2.27 18.20
CA ASP A 29 -12.14 0.84 18.53
C ASP A 29 -10.73 0.20 18.51
N SER A 30 -9.68 1.03 18.56
CA SER A 30 -8.26 0.62 18.53
C SER A 30 -7.80 -0.11 17.26
N SER A 31 -8.50 0.10 16.13
CA SER A 31 -8.08 -0.38 14.81
C SER A 31 -6.59 -0.09 14.57
N GLN A 32 -5.83 -1.11 14.16
CA GLN A 32 -4.41 -0.95 13.89
C GLN A 32 -4.20 -0.23 12.56
N ILE A 33 -3.36 0.82 12.58
CA ILE A 33 -3.00 1.61 11.41
C ILE A 33 -1.51 1.41 11.13
N HIS A 34 -1.22 0.81 9.99
CA HIS A 34 0.12 0.42 9.54
C HIS A 34 0.58 1.26 8.35
N HIS A 35 1.85 1.67 8.36
CA HIS A 35 2.51 2.20 7.17
C HIS A 35 2.94 1.04 6.30
N VAL A 36 2.47 0.98 5.06
CA VAL A 36 2.77 -0.09 4.10
C VAL A 36 3.19 0.49 2.75
N GLY A 37 3.36 -0.37 1.75
CA GLY A 37 3.75 0.03 0.40
C GLY A 37 5.19 0.53 0.32
N SER A 38 5.54 1.15 -0.81
CA SER A 38 6.94 1.51 -1.07
C SER A 38 7.45 2.59 -0.11
N THR A 39 6.58 3.50 0.33
CA THR A 39 6.99 4.62 1.19
C THR A 39 7.26 4.21 2.63
N ALA A 40 6.86 3.00 3.03
CA ALA A 40 7.18 2.40 4.33
C ALA A 40 8.59 1.80 4.39
N VAL A 41 9.27 1.62 3.25
CA VAL A 41 10.58 0.98 3.15
C VAL A 41 11.62 2.05 2.81
N LEU A 42 12.60 2.24 3.69
CA LEU A 42 13.68 3.19 3.46
C LEU A 42 14.50 2.78 2.22
N GLY A 43 14.78 3.73 1.32
CA GLY A 43 15.55 3.47 0.10
C GLY A 43 14.75 2.85 -1.05
N LEU A 44 13.45 2.58 -0.86
CA LEU A 44 12.59 2.03 -1.91
C LEU A 44 11.96 3.14 -2.75
N ASP A 45 12.53 3.39 -3.93
CA ASP A 45 12.06 4.39 -4.90
C ASP A 45 10.62 4.08 -5.33
N GLY A 46 9.80 5.07 -5.69
CA GLY A 46 8.39 4.81 -5.95
C GLY A 46 7.63 6.03 -6.47
N LYS A 47 6.30 5.95 -6.48
CA LYS A 47 5.44 7.07 -6.87
C LYS A 47 5.31 8.16 -5.80
N ASN A 48 5.88 7.94 -4.60
CA ASN A 48 5.71 8.78 -3.43
C ASN A 48 4.23 9.02 -3.05
N ILE A 49 3.41 7.98 -3.20
CA ILE A 49 2.04 7.89 -2.66
C ILE A 49 2.15 7.21 -1.29
N LEU A 50 1.46 7.74 -0.29
CA LEU A 50 1.43 7.12 1.04
C LEU A 50 0.40 5.98 1.04
N ASP A 51 0.85 4.74 1.21
CA ASP A 51 -0.04 3.59 1.38
C ASP A 51 -0.21 3.28 2.88
N ILE A 52 -1.46 3.22 3.34
CA ILE A 52 -1.84 2.92 4.73
C ILE A 52 -2.70 1.66 4.74
N LEU A 53 -2.38 0.72 5.61
CA LEU A 53 -3.23 -0.44 5.90
C LEU A 53 -3.94 -0.21 7.22
N ILE A 54 -5.25 -0.43 7.27
CA ILE A 54 -6.06 -0.40 8.47
C ILE A 54 -6.69 -1.77 8.66
N SER A 55 -6.44 -2.38 9.82
CA SER A 55 -6.90 -3.71 10.16
C SER A 55 -8.35 -3.66 10.65
N ALA A 56 -9.25 -4.30 9.92
CA ALA A 56 -10.63 -4.55 10.33
C ALA A 56 -10.74 -5.88 11.10
N LYS A 57 -11.77 -6.03 11.93
CA LYS A 57 -12.00 -7.26 12.72
C LYS A 57 -12.71 -8.33 11.89
N ASP A 58 -13.65 -7.86 11.07
CA ASP A 58 -14.47 -8.63 10.16
C ASP A 58 -14.98 -7.71 9.03
N SER A 59 -15.85 -8.25 8.17
CA SER A 59 -16.41 -7.51 7.03
C SER A 59 -17.36 -6.38 7.46
N GLU A 60 -18.13 -6.56 8.54
CA GLU A 60 -19.06 -5.53 9.04
C GLU A 60 -18.27 -4.33 9.55
N HIS A 61 -17.28 -4.58 10.40
CA HIS A 61 -16.37 -3.56 10.88
C HIS A 61 -15.61 -2.88 9.72
N MET A 62 -15.19 -3.63 8.71
CA MET A 62 -14.55 -3.05 7.52
C MET A 62 -15.46 -2.06 6.78
N ASN A 63 -16.76 -2.38 6.66
CA ASN A 63 -17.75 -1.49 6.07
C ASN A 63 -17.98 -0.23 6.92
N GLU A 64 -18.02 -0.35 8.24
CA GLU A 64 -18.09 0.81 9.14
C GLU A 64 -16.86 1.72 9.00
N LEU A 65 -15.65 1.14 8.94
CA LEU A 65 -14.41 1.89 8.73
C LEU A 65 -14.43 2.62 7.39
N ARG A 66 -14.92 1.97 6.33
CA ARG A 66 -15.11 2.60 5.02
C ARG A 66 -16.03 3.81 5.16
N ASP A 67 -17.18 3.68 5.80
CA ASP A 67 -18.17 4.77 5.87
C ASP A 67 -17.64 5.96 6.68
N LYS A 68 -16.92 5.69 7.77
CA LYS A 68 -16.20 6.72 8.54
C LYS A 68 -15.14 7.45 7.70
N LEU A 69 -14.38 6.72 6.88
CA LEU A 69 -13.39 7.31 5.97
C LEU A 69 -14.04 8.14 4.85
N VAL A 70 -15.18 7.69 4.33
CA VAL A 70 -15.95 8.46 3.33
C VAL A 70 -16.43 9.78 3.93
N ALA A 71 -16.92 9.76 5.17
CA ALA A 71 -17.40 10.96 5.86
C ALA A 71 -16.31 12.04 6.02
N ILE A 72 -15.03 11.66 6.04
CA ILE A 72 -13.90 12.59 6.15
C ILE A 72 -13.15 12.82 4.83
N GLY A 73 -13.73 12.42 3.69
CA GLY A 73 -13.25 12.78 2.37
C GLY A 73 -12.29 11.79 1.69
N TYR A 74 -12.31 10.51 2.09
CA TYR A 74 -11.70 9.44 1.29
C TYR A 74 -12.70 8.80 0.34
N PHE A 75 -12.25 8.40 -0.84
CA PHE A 75 -13.11 7.93 -1.92
C PHE A 75 -12.85 6.45 -2.20
N PRO A 76 -13.86 5.57 -2.07
CA PRO A 76 -13.74 4.16 -2.45
C PRO A 76 -13.43 4.01 -3.94
N SER A 77 -12.72 2.94 -4.28
CA SER A 77 -12.48 2.59 -5.69
C SER A 77 -13.79 2.48 -6.47
N LEU A 78 -13.84 3.08 -7.67
CA LEU A 78 -14.93 2.85 -8.63
C LEU A 78 -14.92 1.43 -9.22
N ASN A 79 -13.79 0.74 -9.10
CA ASN A 79 -13.63 -0.68 -9.46
C ASN A 79 -13.29 -1.45 -8.19
N PRO A 80 -14.30 -1.92 -7.42
CA PRO A 80 -14.07 -2.60 -6.16
C PRO A 80 -13.35 -3.94 -6.38
N SER A 81 -12.61 -4.37 -5.36
CA SER A 81 -11.97 -5.69 -5.36
C SER A 81 -13.04 -6.78 -5.32
N PRO A 82 -12.85 -7.92 -6.00
CA PRO A 82 -13.71 -9.09 -5.82
C PRO A 82 -13.49 -9.77 -4.46
N ARG A 83 -12.41 -9.43 -3.74
CA ARG A 83 -12.08 -9.96 -2.42
C ARG A 83 -13.00 -9.32 -1.37
N GLN A 84 -13.75 -10.15 -0.63
CA GLN A 84 -14.70 -9.69 0.38
C GLN A 84 -14.03 -9.17 1.66
N ASP A 85 -12.76 -9.51 1.86
CA ASP A 85 -11.94 -9.11 3.01
C ASP A 85 -11.09 -7.85 2.73
N TYR A 86 -11.41 -7.07 1.67
CA TYR A 86 -10.60 -5.92 1.27
C TYR A 86 -11.36 -4.78 0.60
N ILE A 87 -11.11 -3.54 1.04
CA ILE A 87 -11.62 -2.31 0.44
C ILE A 87 -10.46 -1.34 0.19
N PHE A 88 -10.44 -0.72 -0.98
CA PHE A 88 -9.48 0.34 -1.33
C PHE A 88 -10.16 1.71 -1.36
N LEU A 89 -9.52 2.70 -0.74
CA LEU A 89 -9.90 4.11 -0.80
C LEU A 89 -8.69 4.98 -1.16
N ALA A 90 -8.95 6.16 -1.73
CA ALA A 90 -7.94 7.18 -2.04
C ALA A 90 -8.32 8.56 -1.48
N SER A 91 -7.34 9.44 -1.26
CA SER A 91 -7.56 10.82 -0.80
C SER A 91 -8.23 11.74 -1.83
N ARG A 92 -8.46 11.25 -3.05
CA ARG A 92 -9.16 11.98 -4.13
C ARG A 92 -9.87 11.02 -5.07
N ARG A 93 -10.82 11.53 -5.87
CA ARG A 93 -11.59 10.74 -6.85
C ARG A 93 -10.79 10.46 -8.12
N GLU A 94 -9.91 11.37 -8.49
CA GLU A 94 -9.09 11.27 -9.70
C GLU A 94 -7.87 10.38 -9.49
N GLU A 95 -7.19 10.05 -10.58
CA GLU A 95 -6.02 9.18 -10.57
C GLU A 95 -4.87 9.72 -9.71
N THR A 96 -4.66 9.19 -8.50
CA THR A 96 -3.61 9.60 -7.55
C THR A 96 -2.17 9.70 -8.09
N GLY A 97 -1.42 10.69 -7.58
CA GLY A 97 0.00 10.95 -7.81
C GLY A 97 0.76 11.24 -6.51
N GLU A 98 1.99 11.75 -6.64
CA GLU A 98 2.84 12.05 -5.47
C GLU A 98 2.13 12.95 -4.45
N GLY A 99 2.25 12.59 -3.17
CA GLY A 99 1.62 13.32 -2.06
C GLY A 99 0.20 12.88 -1.73
N ASP A 100 -0.45 12.09 -2.60
CA ASP A 100 -1.75 11.48 -2.31
C ASP A 100 -1.62 10.30 -1.34
N ILE A 101 -2.75 9.87 -0.79
CA ILE A 101 -2.87 8.79 0.19
C ILE A 101 -3.77 7.70 -0.36
N HIS A 102 -3.31 6.45 -0.24
CA HIS A 102 -4.07 5.23 -0.44
C HIS A 102 -4.36 4.60 0.92
N ILE A 103 -5.61 4.20 1.13
CA ILE A 103 -6.04 3.44 2.30
C ILE A 103 -6.49 2.07 1.83
N HIS A 104 -5.88 1.06 2.42
CA HIS A 104 -6.20 -0.35 2.31
C HIS A 104 -6.92 -0.73 3.59
N LEU A 105 -8.21 -1.05 3.51
CA LEU A 105 -8.90 -1.75 4.59
C LEU A 105 -8.80 -3.24 4.29
N ALA A 106 -8.38 -4.03 5.28
CA ALA A 106 -8.39 -5.47 5.16
C ALA A 106 -8.74 -6.11 6.50
N VAL A 107 -9.45 -7.23 6.47
CA VAL A 107 -9.74 -8.01 7.68
C VAL A 107 -8.43 -8.59 8.21
N ALA A 108 -8.16 -8.41 9.51
CA ALA A 108 -6.97 -8.92 10.17
C ALA A 108 -6.88 -10.44 10.05
N ASP A 109 -5.64 -10.97 10.08
CA ASP A 109 -5.34 -12.40 10.01
C ASP A 109 -5.82 -13.09 8.72
N THR A 110 -6.13 -12.32 7.66
CA THR A 110 -6.33 -12.85 6.31
C THR A 110 -5.06 -12.71 5.47
N GLU A 111 -4.94 -13.58 4.46
CA GLU A 111 -3.85 -13.50 3.49
C GLU A 111 -3.74 -12.10 2.86
N THR A 112 -4.88 -11.45 2.56
CA THR A 112 -4.89 -10.12 1.95
C THR A 112 -4.25 -9.08 2.86
N HIS A 113 -4.57 -9.10 4.15
CA HIS A 113 -3.99 -8.21 5.15
C HIS A 113 -2.48 -8.47 5.35
N ASP A 114 -2.14 -9.74 5.60
CA ASP A 114 -0.78 -10.12 6.00
C ASP A 114 0.23 -9.95 4.86
N ASN A 115 -0.20 -10.07 3.62
CA ASN A 115 0.64 -9.83 2.44
C ASN A 115 1.24 -8.41 2.41
N PHE A 116 0.51 -7.39 2.88
CA PHE A 116 1.08 -6.04 2.96
C PHE A 116 2.20 -5.94 3.99
N LEU A 117 2.01 -6.58 5.14
CA LEU A 117 2.95 -6.53 6.27
C LEU A 117 4.22 -7.33 5.95
N ILE A 118 4.07 -8.55 5.46
CA ILE A 118 5.21 -9.43 5.16
C ILE A 118 6.10 -8.85 4.05
N ILE A 119 5.54 -8.25 3.00
CA ILE A 119 6.32 -7.61 1.94
C ILE A 119 7.11 -6.41 2.51
N ARG A 120 6.46 -5.58 3.33
CA ARG A 120 7.12 -4.44 3.97
C ARG A 120 8.29 -4.90 4.83
N ASP A 121 8.08 -5.89 5.68
CA ASP A 121 9.06 -6.35 6.66
C ASP A 121 10.21 -7.13 5.99
N TYR A 122 9.91 -7.91 4.94
CA TYR A 122 10.90 -8.54 4.10
C TYR A 122 11.81 -7.51 3.41
N LEU A 123 11.23 -6.48 2.79
CA LEU A 123 12.01 -5.45 2.12
C LEU A 123 12.84 -4.59 3.09
N ARG A 124 12.32 -4.32 4.29
CA ARG A 124 13.06 -3.61 5.35
C ARG A 124 14.27 -4.39 5.87
N SER A 125 14.22 -5.72 5.82
CA SER A 125 15.34 -6.59 6.24
C SER A 125 16.32 -6.92 5.11
N HIS A 126 15.98 -6.63 3.85
CA HIS A 126 16.77 -6.99 2.67
C HIS A 126 17.05 -5.78 1.77
N ASN A 127 18.13 -5.04 2.08
CA ASN A 127 18.53 -3.84 1.33
C ASN A 127 18.83 -4.13 -0.15
N ASP A 128 19.37 -5.30 -0.47
CA ASP A 128 19.62 -5.75 -1.85
C ASP A 128 18.31 -5.92 -2.62
N LYS A 129 17.29 -6.55 -2.02
CA LYS A 129 15.97 -6.74 -2.62
C LYS A 129 15.22 -5.42 -2.76
N THR A 130 15.35 -4.52 -1.78
CA THR A 130 14.83 -3.16 -1.88
C THR A 130 15.43 -2.40 -3.07
N SER A 131 16.75 -2.49 -3.25
CA SER A 131 17.46 -1.87 -4.38
C SER A 131 17.05 -2.49 -5.72
N GLN A 132 16.95 -3.83 -5.78
CA GLN A 132 16.47 -4.55 -6.94
C GLN A 132 15.04 -4.13 -7.32
N TYR A 133 14.15 -4.02 -6.34
CA TYR A 133 12.76 -3.65 -6.60
C TYR A 133 12.62 -2.20 -7.08
N SER A 134 13.45 -1.28 -6.58
CA SER A 134 13.55 0.07 -7.14
C SER A 134 13.90 0.03 -8.63
N SER A 135 14.95 -0.70 -9.01
CA SER A 135 15.38 -0.85 -10.40
C SER A 135 14.30 -1.45 -11.30
N VAL A 136 13.62 -2.50 -10.82
CA VAL A 136 12.51 -3.15 -11.54
C VAL A 136 11.36 -2.17 -11.80
N LYS A 137 11.03 -1.30 -10.83
CA LYS A 137 9.98 -0.29 -11.04
C LYS A 137 10.35 0.72 -12.12
N TYR A 138 11.61 1.14 -12.22
CA TYR A 138 12.06 1.98 -13.32
C TYR A 138 12.00 1.27 -14.67
N GLN A 139 12.42 0.00 -14.72
CA GLN A 139 12.36 -0.82 -15.93
C GLN A 139 10.90 -1.00 -16.41
N TYR A 140 9.99 -1.36 -15.51
CA TYR A 140 8.57 -1.53 -15.85
C TYR A 140 7.89 -0.23 -16.24
N ALA A 141 8.25 0.91 -15.64
CA ALA A 141 7.72 2.20 -16.07
C ALA A 141 8.12 2.48 -17.54
N LYS A 142 9.37 2.21 -17.93
CA LYS A 142 9.82 2.35 -19.32
C LYS A 142 9.14 1.33 -20.25
N GLN A 143 9.09 0.06 -19.87
CA GLN A 143 8.46 -1.01 -20.66
C GLN A 143 6.98 -0.76 -20.89
N ALA A 144 6.29 -0.19 -19.91
CA ALA A 144 4.89 0.20 -20.03
C ALA A 144 4.67 1.49 -20.83
N ASN A 145 5.73 2.12 -21.37
CA ASN A 145 5.68 3.47 -21.93
C ASN A 145 4.99 4.47 -20.96
N TYR A 146 5.26 4.31 -19.66
CA TYR A 146 4.66 5.07 -18.57
C TYR A 146 3.14 4.95 -18.44
N ASP A 147 2.50 4.02 -19.17
CA ASP A 147 1.09 3.69 -18.99
C ASP A 147 0.87 3.00 -17.64
N ARG A 148 -0.15 3.47 -16.92
CA ARG A 148 -0.40 3.04 -15.54
C ARG A 148 -1.03 1.66 -15.46
N SER A 149 -1.90 1.32 -16.42
CA SER A 149 -2.56 0.01 -16.46
C SER A 149 -1.54 -1.09 -16.76
N THR A 150 -0.71 -0.87 -17.78
CA THR A 150 0.36 -1.77 -18.19
C THR A 150 1.43 -1.91 -17.09
N TYR A 151 1.85 -0.79 -16.49
CA TYR A 151 2.76 -0.82 -15.34
C TYR A 151 2.20 -1.63 -14.16
N LYS A 152 0.90 -1.47 -13.83
CA LYS A 152 0.25 -2.22 -12.75
C LYS A 152 0.29 -3.73 -13.02
N LYS A 153 0.05 -4.17 -14.27
CA LYS A 153 0.12 -5.57 -14.68
C LYS A 153 1.53 -6.15 -14.52
N LEU A 154 2.55 -5.48 -15.09
CA LEU A 154 3.95 -5.90 -14.95
C LEU A 154 4.38 -5.98 -13.48
N LYS A 155 4.01 -4.97 -12.69
CA LYS A 155 4.31 -4.92 -11.26
C LYS A 155 3.63 -6.05 -10.47
N ALA A 156 2.40 -6.43 -10.83
CA ALA A 156 1.66 -7.48 -10.13
C ALA A 156 2.44 -8.79 -10.13
N THR A 157 2.92 -9.24 -11.29
CA THR A 157 3.73 -10.46 -11.41
C THR A 157 4.97 -10.43 -10.51
N TYR A 158 5.72 -9.32 -10.50
CA TYR A 158 6.89 -9.21 -9.62
C TYR A 158 6.53 -9.18 -8.14
N VAL A 159 5.42 -8.53 -7.77
CA VAL A 159 4.92 -8.50 -6.39
C VAL A 159 4.54 -9.90 -5.93
N ASP A 160 3.94 -10.72 -6.79
CA ASP A 160 3.61 -12.12 -6.47
C ASP A 160 4.88 -12.95 -6.20
N GLU A 161 5.93 -12.80 -7.01
CA GLU A 161 7.20 -13.47 -6.73
C GLU A 161 7.87 -12.94 -5.45
N LEU A 162 7.82 -11.62 -5.22
CA LEU A 162 8.36 -11.01 -4.01
C LEU A 162 7.65 -11.53 -2.77
N LEU A 163 6.33 -11.73 -2.86
CA LEU A 163 5.53 -12.30 -1.80
C LEU A 163 5.92 -13.75 -1.51
N GLN A 164 6.16 -14.57 -2.53
CA GLN A 164 6.67 -15.93 -2.34
C GLN A 164 8.02 -15.93 -1.61
N ARG A 165 8.94 -15.03 -1.98
CA ARG A 165 10.24 -14.88 -1.29
C ARG A 165 10.06 -14.43 0.16
N ALA A 166 9.17 -13.47 0.41
CA ALA A 166 8.86 -12.97 1.73
C ALA A 166 8.27 -14.05 2.65
N ARG A 167 7.41 -14.93 2.10
CA ARG A 167 6.83 -16.08 2.84
C ARG A 167 7.88 -17.08 3.26
N LYS A 168 8.79 -17.46 2.36
CA LYS A 168 9.92 -18.35 2.68
C LYS A 168 10.80 -17.77 3.79
N TRP A 169 11.13 -16.49 3.67
CA TRP A 169 11.88 -15.78 4.71
C TRP A 169 11.16 -15.81 6.07
N GLN A 170 9.84 -15.60 6.11
CA GLN A 170 9.08 -15.63 7.36
C GLN A 170 9.00 -17.05 7.98
N SER A 171 8.97 -18.10 7.15
CA SER A 171 9.01 -19.49 7.62
C SER A 171 10.42 -19.98 7.99
N GLY A 172 11.46 -19.16 7.76
CA GLY A 172 12.86 -19.52 8.03
C GLY A 172 13.50 -20.41 6.95
N GLU A 173 12.91 -20.48 5.75
CA GLU A 173 13.46 -21.14 4.55
C GLU A 173 14.29 -20.17 3.71
#